data_AF-A0ABD0SBL4-F1
#
_entry.id   AF-A0ABD0SBL4-F1
#
_cell.length_a   1.000
_cell.length_b   1.000
_cell.length_c   1.000
_cell.angle_alpha   90.00
_cell.angle_beta   90.00
_cell.angle_gamma   90.00
#
_symmetry.space_group_name_H-M   'P 1'
#
loop_
_entity.id
_entity.type
_entity.pdbx_description
1 polymer ?
#
loop_
_entity_poly.entity_id
_entity_poly.type
_entity_poly.pdbx_seq_one_letter_code
_entity_poly.pdbx_strand_id
1 'polypeptide(L)'
;MYEWRGDQRSQGQRPAPREVEAERLRLETDALAMWRERLADSTYGRRTTGAIAPVLTEWVRRQHGRLTFRVTQVLSGHGCFGAYLAMIGREPTAECHHCHRCDEDTAQHTLASCSAWARERGILVSVVGSDLSLTAIVARMASAEEAWQAVLTFCEAVISQKEAAEREREADASAPMIRRRRIGRRRRDFLLHLPLPDGSRTTDTGVSPRPATAPRVTPRTVRRRVGGIAPSPPQRPGGLP
;
A
#
# COMPACT_ATOMS: atom_id res chain seq x y z
N MET A 1 -4.60 26.61 -3.72
CA MET A 1 -4.48 26.80 -5.20
C MET A 1 -5.83 27.02 -5.86
N TYR A 2 -6.81 26.12 -5.66
CA TYR A 2 -8.16 26.33 -6.21
C TYR A 2 -8.81 27.60 -5.65
N GLU A 3 -8.76 27.77 -4.32
CA GLU A 3 -9.27 28.93 -3.59
C GLU A 3 -8.57 30.23 -4.04
N TRP A 4 -7.23 30.28 -3.98
CA TRP A 4 -6.46 31.43 -4.50
C TRP A 4 -6.81 31.79 -5.95
N ARG A 5 -6.99 30.82 -6.86
CA ARG A 5 -7.43 31.12 -8.23
C ARG A 5 -8.87 31.64 -8.28
N GLY A 6 -9.72 31.20 -7.36
CA GLY A 6 -11.07 31.73 -7.16
C GLY A 6 -11.03 33.19 -6.75
N ASP A 7 -10.19 33.55 -5.78
CA ASP A 7 -10.03 34.92 -5.29
C ASP A 7 -9.49 35.85 -6.36
N GLN A 8 -8.50 35.39 -7.15
CA GLN A 8 -7.98 36.20 -8.24
C GLN A 8 -9.04 36.48 -9.32
N ARG A 9 -9.90 35.49 -9.61
CA ARG A 9 -11.02 35.68 -10.55
C ARG A 9 -12.08 36.62 -10.00
N SER A 10 -12.43 36.55 -8.72
CA SER A 10 -13.42 37.44 -8.11
C SER A 10 -12.94 38.90 -8.08
N GLN A 11 -11.62 39.10 -8.00
CA GLN A 11 -10.97 40.41 -8.09
C GLN A 11 -10.68 40.86 -9.54
N GLY A 12 -11.06 40.07 -10.55
CA GLY A 12 -10.80 40.38 -11.96
C GLY A 12 -9.31 40.34 -12.35
N GLN A 13 -8.45 39.79 -11.49
CA GLN A 13 -7.01 39.73 -11.72
C GLN A 13 -6.64 38.51 -12.56
N ARG A 14 -5.63 38.67 -13.42
CA ARG A 14 -5.02 37.58 -14.18
C ARG A 14 -3.53 37.49 -13.81
N PRO A 15 -3.19 36.68 -12.79
CA PRO A 15 -1.82 36.59 -12.30
C PRO A 15 -0.88 36.12 -13.40
N ALA A 16 0.33 36.69 -13.42
CA ALA A 16 1.41 36.27 -14.28
C ALA A 16 1.85 34.83 -13.93
N PRO A 17 2.42 34.08 -14.89
CA PRO A 17 2.91 32.71 -14.63
C PRO A 17 3.87 32.60 -13.45
N ARG A 18 4.71 33.62 -13.22
CA ARG A 18 5.64 33.67 -12.08
C ARG A 18 4.92 33.77 -10.73
N GLU A 19 3.84 34.53 -10.66
CA GLU A 19 3.03 34.67 -9.43
C GLU A 19 2.29 33.37 -9.11
N VAL A 20 1.78 32.70 -10.15
CA VAL A 20 1.17 31.37 -10.02
C VAL A 20 2.17 30.35 -9.48
N GLU A 21 3.42 30.38 -9.97
CA GLU A 21 4.47 29.45 -9.53
C GLU A 21 4.90 29.74 -8.09
N ALA A 22 5.12 31.01 -7.75
CA ALA A 22 5.45 31.43 -6.38
C ALA A 22 4.36 31.01 -5.39
N GLU A 23 3.09 31.18 -5.76
CA GLU A 23 1.98 30.74 -4.94
C GLU A 23 1.91 29.21 -4.81
N ARG A 24 2.17 28.46 -5.89
CA ARG A 24 2.23 26.99 -5.80
C ARG A 24 3.32 26.55 -4.82
N LEU A 25 4.51 27.13 -4.93
CA LEU A 25 5.63 26.80 -4.06
C LEU A 25 5.34 27.15 -2.60
N ARG A 26 4.68 28.28 -2.34
CA ARG A 26 4.22 28.67 -1.00
C ARG A 26 3.26 27.63 -0.43
N LEU A 27 2.20 27.30 -1.16
CA LEU A 27 1.19 26.32 -0.74
C LEU A 27 1.78 24.92 -0.54
N GLU A 28 2.74 24.52 -1.38
CA GLU A 28 3.45 23.25 -1.21
C GLU A 28 4.29 23.25 0.07
N THR A 29 5.00 24.35 0.34
CA THR A 29 5.79 24.53 1.56
C THR A 29 4.90 24.46 2.80
N ASP A 30 3.76 25.17 2.80
CA ASP A 30 2.79 25.17 3.89
C ASP A 30 2.19 23.76 4.10
N ALA A 31 1.84 23.07 3.01
CA ALA A 31 1.32 21.71 3.07
C ALA A 31 2.35 20.71 3.64
N LEU A 32 3.62 20.81 3.21
CA LEU A 32 4.70 19.98 3.71
C LEU A 32 4.99 20.24 5.19
N ALA A 33 4.93 21.49 5.65
CA ALA A 33 5.08 21.85 7.06
C ALA A 33 3.97 21.23 7.91
N MET A 34 2.70 21.42 7.51
CA MET A 34 1.55 20.81 8.18
C MET A 34 1.64 19.27 8.21
N TRP A 35 2.07 18.64 7.12
CA TRP A 35 2.22 17.19 7.08
C TRP A 35 3.34 16.69 7.98
N ARG A 36 4.45 17.44 8.09
CA ARG A 36 5.56 17.09 8.98
C ARG A 36 5.13 17.07 10.44
N GLU A 37 4.39 18.09 10.88
CA GLU A 37 3.82 18.16 12.23
C GLU A 37 2.88 16.97 12.49
N ARG A 38 1.93 16.73 11.59
CA ARG A 38 0.98 15.61 11.72
C ARG A 38 1.64 14.23 11.74
N LEU A 39 2.73 14.06 11.00
CA LEU A 39 3.49 12.81 10.99
C LEU A 39 4.28 12.62 12.28
N ALA A 40 4.79 13.69 12.89
CA ALA A 40 5.48 13.66 14.17
C ALA A 40 4.54 13.23 15.31
N ASP A 41 3.28 13.69 15.28
CA ASP A 41 2.26 13.35 16.29
C ASP A 41 1.53 12.03 16.01
N SER A 42 1.94 11.27 14.99
CA SER A 42 1.21 10.09 14.56
C SER A 42 1.36 8.92 15.55
N THR A 43 0.23 8.45 16.08
CA THR A 43 0.19 7.28 16.97
C THR A 43 0.23 5.96 16.20
N TYR A 44 -0.16 5.94 14.93
CA TYR A 44 -0.22 4.76 14.07
C TYR A 44 0.87 4.78 12.99
N GLY A 45 1.28 3.61 12.52
CA GLY A 45 2.25 3.52 11.42
C GLY A 45 3.62 4.12 11.74
N ARG A 46 3.97 4.24 13.04
CA ARG A 46 5.20 4.88 13.55
C ARG A 46 6.48 4.45 12.83
N ARG A 47 6.56 3.17 12.42
CA ARG A 47 7.67 2.65 11.62
C ARG A 47 7.81 3.40 10.29
N THR A 48 6.74 3.45 9.51
CA THR A 48 6.73 4.11 8.19
C THR A 48 6.84 5.62 8.33
N THR A 49 6.07 6.22 9.23
CA THR A 49 6.05 7.68 9.40
C THR A 49 7.38 8.18 9.95
N GLY A 50 7.98 7.50 10.92
CA GLY A 50 9.29 7.85 11.47
C GLY A 50 10.44 7.74 10.46
N ALA A 51 10.33 6.85 9.46
CA ALA A 51 11.33 6.74 8.40
C ALA A 51 11.15 7.77 7.27
N ILE A 52 9.90 8.13 6.94
CA ILE A 52 9.60 9.08 5.86
C ILE A 52 9.69 10.54 6.35
N ALA A 53 9.25 10.84 7.57
CA ALA A 53 9.17 12.22 8.06
C ALA A 53 10.50 13.01 7.95
N PRO A 54 11.68 12.43 8.24
CA PRO A 54 12.96 13.13 8.05
C PRO A 54 13.20 13.58 6.60
N VAL A 55 12.74 12.80 5.63
CA VAL A 55 12.96 13.01 4.19
C VAL A 55 11.65 13.28 3.44
N LEU A 56 10.65 13.87 4.11
CA LEU A 56 9.31 14.04 3.56
C LEU A 56 9.31 14.86 2.26
N THR A 57 10.13 15.90 2.19
CA THR A 57 10.21 16.79 1.04
C THR A 57 10.76 16.05 -0.18
N GLU A 58 11.87 15.34 -0.04
CA GLU A 58 12.50 14.53 -1.07
C GLU A 58 11.56 13.40 -1.48
N TRP A 59 10.91 12.75 -0.51
CA TRP A 59 9.93 11.71 -0.75
C TRP A 59 8.78 12.23 -1.61
N VAL A 60 8.20 13.40 -1.31
CA VAL A 60 7.09 13.95 -2.10
C VAL A 60 7.53 14.44 -3.48
N ARG A 61 8.72 15.03 -3.58
CA ARG A 61 9.23 15.67 -4.81
C ARG A 61 9.92 14.73 -5.79
N ARG A 62 10.25 13.51 -5.38
CA ARG A 62 10.91 12.53 -6.27
C ARG A 62 10.09 12.32 -7.54
N GLN A 63 10.79 12.15 -8.66
CA GLN A 63 10.17 11.93 -9.96
C GLN A 63 10.09 10.44 -10.33
N HIS A 64 10.64 9.58 -9.48
CA HIS A 64 10.75 8.15 -9.68
C HIS A 64 10.04 7.34 -8.60
N GLY A 65 9.86 6.05 -8.89
CA GLY A 65 9.55 5.05 -7.89
C GLY A 65 8.07 4.96 -7.49
N ARG A 66 7.46 3.81 -7.81
CA ARG A 66 6.16 3.40 -7.31
C ARG A 66 6.32 2.32 -6.24
N LEU A 67 5.51 2.40 -5.19
CA LEU A 67 5.49 1.36 -4.16
C LEU A 67 4.83 0.10 -4.71
N THR A 68 5.47 -1.05 -4.47
CA THR A 68 4.86 -2.36 -4.68
C THR A 68 4.27 -2.87 -3.37
N PHE A 69 3.42 -3.90 -3.46
CA PHE A 69 2.85 -4.55 -2.28
C PHE A 69 3.93 -5.05 -1.30
N ARG A 70 4.99 -5.67 -1.81
CA ARG A 70 6.09 -6.23 -0.99
C ARG A 70 6.96 -5.17 -0.34
N VAL A 71 7.22 -4.07 -1.03
CA VAL A 71 7.91 -2.91 -0.44
C VAL A 71 7.04 -2.30 0.66
N THR A 72 5.73 -2.20 0.43
CA THR A 72 4.79 -1.66 1.42
C THR A 72 4.76 -2.52 2.68
N GLN A 73 4.84 -3.86 2.56
CA GLN A 73 5.01 -4.76 3.69
C GLN A 73 6.30 -4.44 4.48
N VAL A 74 7.44 -4.31 3.80
CA VAL A 74 8.73 -3.99 4.44
C VAL A 74 8.71 -2.65 5.17
N LEU A 75 8.16 -1.60 4.54
CA LEU A 75 8.05 -0.26 5.13
C LEU A 75 7.15 -0.27 6.38
N SER A 76 5.99 -0.93 6.29
CA SER A 76 5.03 -1.01 7.41
C SER A 76 5.42 -2.01 8.49
N GLY A 77 6.25 -3.00 8.18
CA GLY A 77 6.49 -4.14 9.06
C GLY A 77 5.34 -5.14 9.11
N HIS A 78 4.35 -5.03 8.21
CA HIS A 78 3.20 -5.92 8.14
C HIS A 78 3.36 -7.02 7.08
N GLY A 79 2.45 -7.99 7.08
CA GLY A 79 2.36 -9.02 6.04
C GLY A 79 2.92 -10.36 6.51
N CYS A 80 3.86 -10.93 5.77
CA CYS A 80 4.37 -12.29 6.05
C CYS A 80 5.44 -12.38 7.16
N PHE A 81 5.65 -11.31 7.92
CA PHE A 81 6.62 -11.27 9.02
C PHE A 81 6.05 -11.98 10.26
N GLY A 82 6.78 -12.94 10.82
CA GLY A 82 6.37 -13.70 12.01
C GLY A 82 5.98 -12.81 13.19
N ALA A 83 6.71 -11.73 13.45
CA ALA A 83 6.36 -10.77 14.50
C ALA A 83 4.97 -10.12 14.28
N TYR A 84 4.63 -9.78 13.04
CA TYR A 84 3.31 -9.25 12.71
C TYR A 84 2.23 -10.34 12.77
N LEU A 85 2.50 -11.52 12.22
CA LEU A 85 1.56 -12.63 12.22
C LEU A 85 1.23 -13.09 13.65
N ALA A 86 2.20 -13.09 14.56
CA ALA A 86 2.00 -13.40 15.97
C ALA A 86 1.12 -12.34 16.66
N MET A 87 1.40 -11.05 16.40
CA MET A 87 0.60 -9.94 16.92
C MET A 87 -0.88 -10.04 16.53
N ILE A 88 -1.20 -10.50 15.32
CA ILE A 88 -2.59 -10.68 14.86
C ILE A 88 -3.16 -12.09 15.12
N GLY A 89 -2.47 -12.92 15.90
CA GLY A 89 -2.92 -14.26 16.30
C GLY A 89 -2.97 -15.28 15.16
N ARG A 90 -2.16 -15.08 14.11
CA ARG A 90 -2.02 -16.01 12.98
C ARG A 90 -0.79 -16.92 13.12
N GLU A 91 0.14 -16.59 13.99
CA GLU A 91 1.34 -17.35 14.28
C GLU A 91 1.48 -17.51 15.81
N PRO A 92 1.93 -18.66 16.34
CA PRO A 92 2.10 -18.85 17.78
C PRO A 92 3.31 -18.12 18.35
N THR A 93 4.36 -17.87 17.56
CA THR A 93 5.59 -17.20 17.98
C THR A 93 6.01 -16.15 16.96
N ALA A 94 6.79 -15.16 17.41
CA ALA A 94 7.35 -14.14 16.53
C ALA A 94 8.65 -14.60 15.83
N GLU A 95 9.09 -15.84 16.05
CA GLU A 95 10.40 -16.33 15.64
C GLU A 95 10.56 -16.44 14.11
N CYS A 96 11.78 -16.22 13.63
CA CYS A 96 12.11 -16.37 12.22
C CYS A 96 12.27 -17.82 11.81
N HIS A 97 11.35 -18.27 10.95
CA HIS A 97 11.38 -19.59 10.32
C HIS A 97 12.53 -19.81 9.31
N HIS A 98 13.24 -18.75 8.95
CA HIS A 98 14.25 -18.79 7.88
C HIS A 98 15.68 -18.88 8.42
N CYS A 99 15.94 -18.42 9.64
CA CYS A 99 17.27 -18.46 10.23
C CYS A 99 17.27 -19.26 11.53
N HIS A 100 18.35 -20.02 11.76
CA HIS A 100 18.50 -20.88 12.95
C HIS A 100 18.91 -20.11 14.22
N ARG A 101 18.65 -18.80 14.29
CA ARG A 101 19.10 -17.93 15.40
C ARG A 101 18.01 -17.62 16.42
N CYS A 102 16.78 -18.10 16.21
CA CYS A 102 15.61 -17.82 17.06
C CYS A 102 15.34 -16.31 17.26
N ASP A 103 15.79 -15.47 16.33
CA ASP A 103 15.50 -14.04 16.34
C ASP A 103 14.03 -13.78 15.99
N GLU A 104 13.48 -12.66 16.46
CA GLU A 104 12.15 -12.20 16.02
C GLU A 104 12.15 -11.82 14.54
N ASP A 105 11.20 -12.38 13.78
CA ASP A 105 11.00 -12.14 12.36
C ASP A 105 10.31 -10.81 12.12
N THR A 106 11.06 -9.74 12.31
CA THR A 106 10.64 -8.38 11.95
C THR A 106 11.08 -8.04 10.53
N ALA A 107 10.45 -7.04 9.92
CA ALA A 107 10.94 -6.47 8.65
C ALA A 107 12.39 -5.97 8.77
N GLN A 108 12.76 -5.43 9.93
CA GLN A 108 14.13 -4.97 10.18
C GLN A 108 15.12 -6.13 10.24
N HIS A 109 14.76 -7.24 10.90
CA HIS A 109 15.55 -8.46 10.90
C HIS A 109 15.76 -8.99 9.48
N THR A 110 14.68 -9.08 8.70
CA THR A 110 14.74 -9.50 7.29
C THR A 110 15.67 -8.62 6.46
N LEU A 111 15.58 -7.29 6.63
CA LEU A 111 16.41 -6.32 5.91
C LEU A 111 17.89 -6.36 6.31
N ALA A 112 18.20 -6.50 7.60
CA ALA A 112 19.53 -6.14 8.12
C ALA A 112 20.35 -7.31 8.70
N SER A 113 19.72 -8.37 9.22
CA SER A 113 20.43 -9.38 10.03
C SER A 113 20.16 -10.83 9.67
N CYS A 114 19.00 -11.14 9.08
CA CYS A 114 18.61 -12.51 8.77
C CYS A 114 19.66 -13.21 7.88
N SER A 115 20.22 -14.32 8.36
CA SER A 115 21.28 -15.04 7.65
C SER A 115 20.79 -15.68 6.35
N ALA A 116 19.50 -16.02 6.26
CA ALA A 116 18.89 -16.60 5.06
C ALA A 116 18.98 -15.68 3.84
N TRP A 117 18.94 -14.36 4.06
CA TRP A 117 18.91 -13.34 2.99
C TRP A 117 20.25 -12.63 2.82
N ALA A 118 21.35 -13.24 3.28
CA ALA A 118 22.67 -12.59 3.28
C ALA A 118 23.16 -12.24 1.87
N ARG A 119 22.87 -13.10 0.89
CA ARG A 119 23.25 -12.89 -0.51
C ARG A 119 22.47 -11.71 -1.13
N GLU A 120 21.14 -11.73 -1.00
CA GLU A 120 20.25 -10.67 -1.51
C GLU A 120 20.57 -9.33 -0.83
N ARG A 121 20.82 -9.36 0.49
CA ARG A 121 21.22 -8.17 1.25
C ARG A 121 22.57 -7.63 0.82
N GLY A 122 23.54 -8.49 0.49
CA GLY A 122 24.85 -8.05 -0.03
C GLY A 122 24.73 -7.22 -1.32
N ILE A 123 23.85 -7.66 -2.24
CA ILE A 123 23.53 -6.91 -3.46
C ILE A 123 22.89 -5.57 -3.11
N LEU A 124 21.90 -5.56 -2.21
CA LEU A 124 21.26 -4.33 -1.75
C LEU A 124 22.27 -3.33 -1.17
N VAL A 125 23.13 -3.79 -0.25
CA VAL A 125 24.17 -2.98 0.42
C VAL A 125 25.12 -2.33 -0.58
N SER A 126 25.47 -3.02 -1.68
CA SER A 126 26.35 -2.46 -2.70
C SER A 126 25.78 -1.21 -3.39
N VAL A 127 24.46 -1.01 -3.34
CA VAL A 127 23.77 0.14 -3.98
C VAL A 127 23.31 1.17 -2.95
N VAL A 128 22.74 0.72 -1.83
CA VAL A 128 22.14 1.63 -0.83
C VAL A 128 23.12 2.03 0.27
N GLY A 129 24.21 1.29 0.47
CA GLY A 129 25.17 1.46 1.56
C GLY A 129 24.95 0.46 2.70
N SER A 130 25.86 0.49 3.68
CA SER A 130 25.89 -0.45 4.80
C SER A 130 24.88 -0.16 5.90
N ASP A 131 24.42 1.10 6.02
CA ASP A 131 23.36 1.45 6.96
C ASP A 131 22.00 1.01 6.40
N LEU A 132 21.49 -0.10 6.93
CA LEU A 132 20.20 -0.67 6.59
C LEU A 132 19.10 -0.30 7.58
N SER A 133 19.29 0.74 8.40
CA SER A 133 18.18 1.34 9.14
C SER A 133 17.09 1.76 8.15
N LEU A 134 15.82 1.66 8.56
CA LEU A 134 14.72 1.98 7.67
C LEU A 134 14.80 3.44 7.17
N THR A 135 15.21 4.36 8.03
CA THR A 135 15.41 5.78 7.70
C THR A 135 16.48 5.95 6.63
N ALA A 136 17.64 5.28 6.75
CA ALA A 136 18.69 5.35 5.75
C ALA A 136 18.23 4.78 4.40
N ILE A 137 17.56 3.62 4.40
CA ILE A 137 17.01 3.03 3.17
C ILE A 137 16.01 3.98 2.50
N VAL A 138 15.06 4.52 3.26
CA VAL A 138 14.02 5.43 2.73
C VAL A 138 14.65 6.71 2.18
N ALA A 139 15.67 7.26 2.85
CA ALA A 139 16.43 8.40 2.36
C ALA A 139 17.12 8.10 1.02
N ARG A 140 17.78 6.94 0.92
CA ARG A 140 18.44 6.49 -0.32
C ARG A 140 17.43 6.31 -1.45
N MET A 141 16.31 5.64 -1.18
CA MET A 141 15.21 5.48 -2.12
C MET A 141 14.67 6.82 -2.65
N ALA A 142 14.49 7.80 -1.76
CA ALA A 142 14.01 9.13 -2.15
C ALA A 142 15.01 9.86 -3.05
N SER A 143 16.32 9.70 -2.78
CA SER A 143 17.39 10.43 -3.47
C SER A 143 17.87 9.81 -4.80
N ALA A 144 17.71 8.50 -5.00
CA ALA A 144 18.31 7.80 -6.14
C ALA A 144 17.37 6.73 -6.72
N GLU A 145 17.18 6.75 -8.04
CA GLU A 145 16.32 5.79 -8.74
C GLU A 145 16.92 4.39 -8.70
N GLU A 146 18.24 4.25 -8.81
CA GLU A 146 18.94 2.97 -8.74
C GLU A 146 18.77 2.33 -7.35
N ALA A 147 18.82 3.14 -6.28
CA ALA A 147 18.55 2.68 -4.92
C ALA A 147 17.09 2.23 -4.78
N TRP A 148 16.14 2.96 -5.38
CA TRP A 148 14.75 2.55 -5.41
C TRP A 148 14.59 1.18 -6.08
N GLN A 149 15.18 1.00 -7.27
CA GLN A 149 15.12 -0.27 -8.00
C GLN A 149 15.77 -1.42 -7.24
N ALA A 150 16.93 -1.20 -6.61
CA ALA A 150 17.58 -2.20 -5.79
C ALA A 150 16.70 -2.67 -4.62
N VAL A 151 15.99 -1.75 -3.95
CA VAL A 151 15.02 -2.09 -2.91
C VAL A 151 13.82 -2.86 -3.50
N LEU A 152 13.30 -2.48 -4.67
CA LEU A 152 12.24 -3.24 -5.34
C LEU A 152 12.66 -4.68 -5.59
N THR A 153 13.84 -4.89 -6.19
CA THR A 153 14.38 -6.22 -6.51
C THR A 153 14.61 -7.05 -5.25
N PHE A 154 15.19 -6.46 -4.20
CA PHE A 154 15.36 -7.13 -2.91
C PHE A 154 14.02 -7.56 -2.31
N CYS A 155 13.06 -6.63 -2.24
CA CYS A 155 11.75 -6.92 -1.67
C CYS A 155 11.00 -7.98 -2.48
N GLU A 156 11.08 -7.93 -3.81
CA GLU A 156 10.47 -8.94 -4.67
C GLU A 156 11.07 -10.32 -4.40
N ALA A 157 12.40 -10.45 -4.42
CA ALA A 157 13.09 -11.72 -4.23
C ALA A 157 12.84 -12.31 -2.83
N VAL A 158 12.97 -11.50 -1.78
CA VAL A 158 12.92 -11.99 -0.39
C VAL A 158 11.47 -12.18 0.08
N ILE A 159 10.60 -11.18 -0.13
CA ILE A 159 9.25 -11.23 0.42
C ILE A 159 8.38 -12.25 -0.33
N SER A 160 8.59 -12.46 -1.64
CA SER A 160 7.87 -13.53 -2.37
C SER A 160 8.17 -14.93 -1.82
N GLN A 161 9.43 -15.19 -1.43
CA GLN A 161 9.84 -16.44 -0.80
C GLN A 161 9.26 -16.58 0.61
N LYS A 162 9.27 -15.51 1.41
CA LYS A 162 8.62 -15.51 2.73
C LYS A 162 7.12 -15.77 2.63
N GLU A 163 6.42 -15.12 1.70
CA GLU A 163 5.00 -15.35 1.41
C GLU A 163 4.74 -16.80 0.96
N ALA A 164 5.65 -17.40 0.19
CA ALA A 164 5.54 -18.78 -0.23
C ALA A 164 5.68 -19.75 0.94
N ALA A 165 6.70 -19.55 1.78
CA ALA A 165 6.89 -20.34 2.98
C ALA A 165 5.72 -20.19 3.97
N GLU A 166 5.14 -18.99 4.12
CA GLU A 166 3.91 -18.78 4.89
C GLU A 166 2.77 -19.62 4.32
N ARG A 167 2.53 -19.55 3.00
CA ARG A 167 1.47 -20.31 2.32
C ARG A 167 1.64 -21.82 2.48
N GLU A 168 2.87 -22.33 2.43
CA GLU A 168 3.16 -23.74 2.68
C GLU A 168 2.81 -24.14 4.11
N ARG A 169 3.17 -23.33 5.11
CA ARG A 169 2.80 -23.56 6.51
C ARG A 169 1.30 -23.47 6.77
N GLU A 170 0.58 -22.64 6.03
CA GLU A 170 -0.90 -22.60 6.10
C GLU A 170 -1.57 -23.83 5.49
N ALA A 171 -0.94 -24.41 4.46
CA ALA A 171 -1.45 -25.56 3.72
C ALA A 171 -1.14 -26.91 4.41
N ASP A 172 -0.17 -26.94 5.33
CA ASP A 172 0.17 -28.13 6.10
C ASP A 172 -1.05 -28.62 6.91
N ALA A 173 -1.43 -29.89 6.71
CA ALA A 173 -2.55 -30.51 7.40
C ALA A 173 -2.37 -30.54 8.93
N SER A 174 -1.12 -30.61 9.38
CA SER A 174 -0.73 -30.58 10.79
C SER A 174 -0.68 -29.16 11.36
N ALA A 175 -0.87 -28.12 10.53
CA ALA A 175 -0.81 -26.74 10.98
C ALA A 175 -1.85 -26.46 12.08
N PRO A 176 -1.46 -25.73 13.14
CA PRO A 176 -2.36 -25.25 14.17
C PRO A 176 -3.58 -24.56 13.57
N MET A 177 -4.74 -24.71 14.20
CA MET A 177 -5.99 -24.13 13.71
C MET A 177 -5.93 -22.62 13.49
N ILE A 178 -5.05 -21.91 14.21
CA ILE A 178 -4.82 -20.47 14.06
C ILE A 178 -4.21 -20.08 12.69
N ARG A 179 -3.46 -21.00 12.05
CA ARG A 179 -2.84 -20.80 10.73
C ARG A 179 -3.78 -21.19 9.58
N ARG A 180 -4.75 -22.07 9.84
CA ARG A 180 -5.66 -22.57 8.79
C ARG A 180 -6.49 -21.41 8.19
N ARG A 181 -6.48 -21.30 6.87
CA ARG A 181 -7.31 -20.34 6.13
C ARG A 181 -8.78 -20.46 6.55
N ARG A 182 -9.31 -19.43 7.22
CA ARG A 182 -10.74 -19.35 7.52
C ARG A 182 -11.51 -19.13 6.22
N ILE A 183 -12.16 -20.18 5.70
CA ILE A 183 -13.03 -20.08 4.51
C ILE A 183 -14.31 -19.32 4.89
N GLY A 184 -14.68 -18.30 4.11
CA GLY A 184 -16.02 -17.67 4.15
C GLY A 184 -16.31 -16.60 5.23
N ARG A 185 -17.61 -16.43 5.56
CA ARG A 185 -18.22 -15.32 6.36
C ARG A 185 -17.51 -14.95 7.66
N ARG A 186 -16.75 -15.87 8.27
CA ARG A 186 -16.00 -15.65 9.53
C ARG A 186 -14.81 -14.69 9.40
N ARG A 187 -14.43 -14.28 8.18
CA ARG A 187 -13.45 -13.20 7.95
C ARG A 187 -13.98 -11.83 8.38
N ARG A 188 -15.31 -11.60 8.34
CA ARG A 188 -15.93 -10.36 8.83
C ARG A 188 -15.97 -10.32 10.36
N ASP A 189 -16.37 -11.40 11.02
CA ASP A 189 -16.47 -11.46 12.48
C ASP A 189 -15.10 -11.33 13.17
N PHE A 190 -14.02 -11.85 12.59
CA PHE A 190 -12.68 -11.69 13.17
C PHE A 190 -12.16 -10.25 13.11
N LEU A 191 -12.48 -9.51 12.04
CA LEU A 191 -12.16 -8.07 11.96
C LEU A 191 -12.99 -7.22 12.93
N LEU A 192 -14.20 -7.67 13.28
CA LEU A 192 -15.07 -7.00 14.25
C LEU A 192 -14.69 -7.29 15.70
N HIS A 193 -13.95 -8.37 15.96
CA HIS A 193 -13.52 -8.79 17.31
C HIS A 193 -12.00 -8.74 17.52
N LEU A 194 -11.26 -8.02 16.67
CA LEU A 194 -9.86 -7.73 16.95
C LEU A 194 -9.80 -6.85 18.22
N PRO A 195 -9.10 -7.26 19.29
CA PRO A 195 -8.93 -6.40 20.44
C PRO A 195 -8.16 -5.14 20.01
N LEU A 196 -8.68 -3.97 20.38
CA LEU A 196 -7.93 -2.73 20.26
C LEU A 196 -6.69 -2.80 21.16
N PRO A 197 -5.61 -2.07 20.87
CA PRO A 197 -4.34 -2.18 21.59
C PRO A 197 -4.42 -1.87 23.10
N ASP A 198 -5.56 -1.39 23.60
CA ASP A 198 -5.83 -1.09 25.01
C ASP A 198 -6.65 -2.19 25.74
N GLY A 199 -6.81 -3.37 25.12
CA GLY A 199 -7.37 -4.55 25.80
C GLY A 199 -8.89 -4.52 26.07
N SER A 200 -9.61 -3.47 25.68
CA SER A 200 -11.08 -3.42 25.79
C SER A 200 -11.75 -4.26 24.69
N ARG A 201 -12.76 -5.06 25.10
CA ARG A 201 -13.57 -5.91 24.22
C ARG A 201 -14.88 -5.18 23.89
N THR A 202 -15.33 -5.19 22.64
CA THR A 202 -16.64 -4.65 22.27
C THR A 202 -17.73 -5.47 22.97
N THR A 203 -18.42 -4.88 23.95
CA THR A 203 -19.58 -5.51 24.58
C THR A 203 -20.74 -5.54 23.60
N ASP A 204 -21.15 -6.75 23.25
CA ASP A 204 -22.37 -7.04 22.49
C ASP A 204 -23.59 -6.65 23.33
N THR A 205 -24.05 -5.41 23.19
CA THR A 205 -25.42 -5.06 23.58
C THR A 205 -26.31 -5.38 22.39
N GLY A 206 -26.79 -6.62 22.36
CA GLY A 206 -27.78 -7.09 21.42
C GLY A 206 -29.09 -6.31 21.54
N VAL A 207 -29.23 -5.25 20.74
CA VAL A 207 -30.51 -4.75 20.23
C VAL A 207 -30.25 -4.29 18.80
N SER A 208 -30.68 -5.11 17.83
CA SER A 208 -30.63 -4.76 16.42
C SER A 208 -31.90 -3.98 16.05
N PRO A 209 -31.83 -2.69 15.65
CA PRO A 209 -32.96 -2.04 15.03
C PRO A 209 -33.07 -2.55 13.59
N ARG A 210 -34.19 -3.19 13.25
CA ARG A 210 -34.51 -3.57 11.86
C ARG A 210 -34.48 -2.30 10.98
N PRO A 211 -33.70 -2.27 9.88
CA PRO A 211 -33.81 -1.18 8.92
C PRO A 211 -35.09 -1.35 8.09
N ALA A 212 -35.83 -0.25 7.94
CA ALA A 212 -37.00 -0.17 7.07
C ALA A 212 -36.61 -0.48 5.62
N THR A 213 -37.39 -1.33 4.96
CA THR A 213 -37.28 -1.66 3.54
C THR A 213 -37.55 -0.42 2.68
N ALA A 214 -36.52 0.05 1.96
CA ALA A 214 -36.67 1.04 0.89
C ALA A 214 -37.18 0.34 -0.40
N PRO A 215 -38.06 0.99 -1.19
CA PRO A 215 -38.59 0.41 -2.42
C PRO A 215 -37.53 0.31 -3.53
N ARG A 216 -37.61 -0.78 -4.27
CA ARG A 216 -36.67 -1.20 -5.33
C ARG A 216 -36.86 -0.31 -6.57
N VAL A 217 -35.91 0.57 -6.86
CA VAL A 217 -35.85 1.29 -8.14
C VAL A 217 -35.18 0.38 -9.17
N THR A 218 -35.89 0.03 -10.24
CA THR A 218 -35.34 -0.70 -11.38
C THR A 218 -34.60 0.25 -12.32
N PRO A 219 -33.42 -0.13 -12.87
CA PRO A 219 -32.76 0.70 -13.87
C PRO A 219 -33.52 0.64 -15.20
N ARG A 220 -33.94 1.80 -15.72
CA ARG A 220 -34.45 1.94 -17.10
C ARG A 220 -33.31 1.70 -18.08
N THR A 221 -33.47 0.71 -18.94
CA THR A 221 -32.59 0.41 -20.07
C THR A 221 -32.63 1.57 -21.08
N VAL A 222 -31.55 2.34 -21.21
CA VAL A 222 -31.40 3.32 -22.28
C VAL A 222 -31.02 2.57 -23.56
N ARG A 223 -31.97 2.44 -24.49
CA ARG A 223 -31.71 1.96 -25.86
C ARG A 223 -30.84 2.99 -26.60
N ARG A 224 -29.58 2.64 -26.84
CA ARG A 224 -28.71 3.31 -27.82
C ARG A 224 -29.27 3.01 -29.23
N ARG A 225 -29.78 4.02 -29.93
CA ARG A 225 -30.01 3.94 -31.39
C ARG A 225 -28.64 3.97 -32.07
N VAL A 226 -28.24 2.85 -32.66
CA VAL A 226 -27.16 2.82 -33.66
C VAL A 226 -27.85 2.98 -35.02
N GLY A 227 -27.59 4.10 -35.69
CA GLY A 227 -28.04 4.32 -37.07
C GLY A 227 -27.25 3.41 -38.01
N GLY A 228 -27.90 2.38 -38.53
CA GLY A 228 -27.35 1.53 -39.59
C GLY A 228 -27.60 2.15 -40.95
N ILE A 229 -26.53 2.42 -41.69
CA ILE A 229 -26.55 2.65 -43.13
C ILE A 229 -26.72 1.28 -43.80
N ALA A 230 -27.75 1.12 -44.62
CA ALA A 230 -28.03 -0.12 -45.34
C ALA A 230 -27.02 -0.32 -46.50
N PRO A 231 -26.54 -1.55 -46.76
CA PRO A 231 -25.76 -1.83 -47.96
C PRO A 231 -26.69 -2.04 -49.18
N SER A 232 -26.25 -1.54 -50.33
CA SER A 232 -26.94 -1.68 -51.63
C SER A 232 -26.97 -3.12 -52.14
N PRO A 233 -27.98 -3.52 -52.93
CA PRO A 233 -28.13 -4.88 -53.43
C PRO A 233 -27.18 -5.19 -54.62
N PRO A 234 -26.84 -6.47 -54.85
CA PRO A 234 -25.89 -6.87 -55.89
C PRO A 234 -26.48 -6.77 -57.30
N GLN A 235 -25.68 -6.29 -58.25
CA GLN A 235 -26.00 -6.24 -59.68
C GLN A 235 -25.89 -7.64 -60.31
N ARG A 236 -26.83 -7.99 -61.19
CA ARG A 236 -26.82 -9.21 -62.00
C ARG A 236 -25.77 -9.11 -63.12
N PRO A 237 -25.08 -10.20 -63.49
CA PRO A 237 -24.26 -10.21 -64.69
C PRO A 237 -25.16 -10.39 -65.93
N GLY A 238 -25.17 -9.39 -66.80
CA GLY A 238 -25.63 -9.53 -68.18
C GLY A 238 -24.53 -10.18 -69.01
N GLY A 239 -24.85 -11.29 -69.66
CA GLY A 239 -24.03 -11.87 -70.71
C GLY A 239 -24.44 -11.39 -72.10
N LEU A 240 -23.61 -11.80 -73.07
CA LEU A 240 -23.76 -11.79 -74.55
C LEU A 240 -22.97 -10.69 -75.28
N PRO A 241 -22.51 -10.93 -76.52
CA PRO A 241 -23.00 -11.92 -77.50
C PRO A 241 -22.33 -13.29 -77.50
#